data_AF-A0A2S6QF50-F1
#
_entry.id   AF-A0A2S6QF50-F1
#
_cell.length_a   1.000
_cell.length_b   1.000
_cell.length_c   1.000
_cell.angle_alpha   90.00
_cell.angle_beta   90.00
_cell.angle_gamma   90.00
#
_symmetry.space_group_name_H-M   'P 1'
#
loop_
_entity.id
_entity.type
_entity.pdbx_description
1 polymer ?
#
loop_
_entity_poly.entity_id
_entity_poly.type
_entity_poly.pdbx_seq_one_letter_code
_entity_poly.pdbx_strand_id
1 'polypeptide(L)'
;MSFDDYVNCSVSTSVKDCIGNETIPVIDVGKYLSGDIEAREQFAVDLRAIQESLGFFVIVNHGVEQSLIDHSFEEVAKLFALPLDIKMKYQVGYHHIGYIPDRASMVRPHDSAIDEDHDNTSADINEGWAFMRERNSDDPKVIANVRHRGL
;
A
#
# COMPACT_ATOMS: atom_id res chain seq x y z
N MET A 1 -1.93 27.58 22.83
CA MET A 1 -2.29 27.46 21.41
C MET A 1 -3.61 26.72 21.36
N SER A 2 -4.70 27.38 21.00
CA SER A 2 -6.02 26.75 20.93
C SER A 2 -6.14 25.94 19.64
N PHE A 3 -7.10 25.02 19.62
CA PHE A 3 -7.39 24.13 18.50
C PHE A 3 -8.00 24.86 17.28
N ASP A 4 -8.13 26.19 17.31
CA ASP A 4 -8.91 26.99 16.35
C ASP A 4 -8.05 27.82 15.39
N ASP A 5 -6.71 27.74 15.48
CA ASP A 5 -5.80 28.43 14.55
C ASP A 5 -5.55 27.63 13.25
N TYR A 6 -6.35 26.61 12.93
CA TYR A 6 -6.20 25.87 11.67
C TYR A 6 -6.47 26.79 10.48
N VAL A 7 -5.53 26.84 9.53
CA VAL A 7 -5.75 27.43 8.22
C VAL A 7 -7.01 26.80 7.63
N ASN A 8 -7.95 27.64 7.23
CA ASN A 8 -9.19 27.21 6.61
C ASN A 8 -8.91 26.83 5.14
N CYS A 9 -8.12 25.77 4.94
CA CYS A 9 -7.79 25.25 3.62
C CYS A 9 -9.04 24.59 3.02
N SER A 10 -9.45 25.05 1.84
CA SER A 10 -10.47 24.38 1.04
C SER A 10 -9.81 23.35 0.12
N VAL A 11 -10.56 22.33 -0.30
CA VAL A 11 -10.08 21.35 -1.28
C VAL A 11 -9.60 22.07 -2.54
N SER A 12 -8.39 21.72 -2.99
CA SER A 12 -7.77 22.36 -4.15
C SER A 12 -8.59 22.14 -5.41
N THR A 13 -8.52 23.10 -6.34
CA THR A 13 -9.25 23.02 -7.62
C THR A 13 -8.88 21.75 -8.39
N SER A 14 -7.59 21.40 -8.40
CA SER A 14 -7.12 20.19 -9.08
C SER A 14 -7.76 18.90 -8.55
N VAL A 15 -7.96 18.81 -7.23
CA VAL A 15 -8.60 17.66 -6.60
C VAL A 15 -10.10 17.66 -6.86
N LYS A 16 -10.76 18.83 -6.79
CA LYS A 16 -12.18 18.97 -7.16
C LYS A 16 -12.42 18.52 -8.61
N ASP A 17 -11.55 18.94 -9.53
CA ASP A 17 -11.64 18.56 -10.94
C ASP A 17 -11.45 17.05 -11.12
N CYS A 18 -10.48 16.44 -10.40
CA CYS A 18 -10.29 14.99 -10.46
C CYS A 18 -11.49 14.21 -9.93
N ILE A 19 -12.07 14.66 -8.81
CA ILE A 19 -13.27 14.04 -8.24
C ILE A 19 -14.45 14.19 -9.21
N GLY A 20 -14.67 15.38 -9.77
CA GLY A 20 -15.79 15.64 -10.68
C GLY A 20 -15.70 14.90 -12.02
N ASN A 21 -14.49 14.57 -12.47
CA ASN A 21 -14.25 13.85 -13.73
C ASN A 21 -13.84 12.38 -13.53
N GLU A 22 -13.84 11.89 -12.29
CA GLU A 22 -13.40 10.53 -11.93
C GLU A 22 -11.99 10.16 -12.43
N THR A 23 -11.07 11.13 -12.47
CA THR A 23 -9.67 10.90 -12.85
C THR A 23 -8.78 10.71 -11.62
N ILE A 24 -7.70 9.93 -11.76
CA ILE A 24 -6.74 9.67 -10.66
C ILE A 24 -5.98 10.96 -10.31
N PRO A 25 -6.10 11.49 -9.07
CA PRO A 25 -5.33 12.65 -8.64
C PRO A 25 -3.84 12.31 -8.51
N VAL A 26 -2.98 13.26 -8.91
CA VAL A 26 -1.53 13.22 -8.64
C VAL A 26 -1.19 14.31 -7.62
N ILE A 27 -0.66 13.92 -6.47
CA ILE A 27 -0.34 14.83 -5.37
C ILE A 27 1.17 14.99 -5.22
N ASP A 28 1.65 16.22 -5.27
CA ASP A 28 3.04 16.55 -4.94
C ASP A 28 3.21 16.63 -3.42
N VAL A 29 4.00 15.72 -2.85
CA VAL A 29 4.26 15.69 -1.40
C VAL A 29 5.60 16.33 -1.01
N GLY A 30 6.35 16.90 -1.96
CA GLY A 30 7.69 17.43 -1.73
C GLY A 30 7.73 18.54 -0.68
N LYS A 31 6.81 19.52 -0.77
CA LYS A 31 6.73 20.61 0.22
C LYS A 31 6.34 20.11 1.60
N TYR A 32 5.38 19.19 1.66
CA TYR A 32 4.99 18.53 2.91
C TYR A 32 6.19 17.84 3.57
N LEU A 33 6.97 17.07 2.80
CA LEU A 33 8.16 16.39 3.30
C LEU A 33 9.30 17.34 3.71
N SER A 34 9.35 18.55 3.13
CA SER A 34 10.28 19.60 3.57
C SER A 34 9.90 20.32 4.86
N GLY A 35 8.73 20.01 5.46
CA GLY A 35 8.27 20.59 6.72
C GLY A 35 7.45 21.87 6.58
N ASP A 36 6.95 22.18 5.38
CA ASP A 36 6.05 23.31 5.16
C ASP A 36 4.67 23.04 5.82
N ILE A 37 4.29 23.92 6.76
CA ILE A 37 3.07 23.79 7.56
C ILE A 37 1.82 23.96 6.70
N GLU A 38 1.82 24.93 5.78
CA GLU A 38 0.68 25.20 4.90
C GLU A 38 0.48 24.03 3.92
N ALA A 39 1.59 23.50 3.38
CA ALA A 39 1.55 22.33 2.52
C ALA A 39 1.01 21.09 3.25
N ARG A 40 1.36 20.92 4.54
CA ARG A 40 0.83 19.83 5.37
C ARG A 40 -0.69 19.93 5.55
N GLU A 41 -1.20 21.14 5.81
CA GLU A 41 -2.63 21.37 6.04
C GLU A 41 -3.43 21.20 4.75
N GLN A 42 -2.93 21.75 3.63
CA GLN A 42 -3.55 21.54 2.33
C GLN A 42 -3.55 20.05 1.93
N PHE A 43 -2.44 19.34 2.14
CA PHE A 43 -2.35 17.90 1.87
C PHE A 43 -3.39 17.10 2.66
N ALA A 44 -3.59 17.42 3.94
CA ALA A 44 -4.58 16.75 4.78
C ALA A 44 -6.02 16.96 4.28
N VAL A 45 -6.37 18.19 3.88
CA VAL A 45 -7.70 18.53 3.33
C VAL A 45 -7.95 17.80 2.02
N ASP A 46 -6.99 17.84 1.10
CA ASP A 46 -7.09 17.19 -0.21
C ASP A 46 -7.15 15.67 -0.08
N LEU A 47 -6.29 15.08 0.76
CA LEU A 47 -6.26 13.65 1.01
C LEU A 47 -7.59 13.15 1.59
N ARG A 48 -8.18 13.88 2.53
CA ARG A 48 -9.51 13.56 3.07
C ARG A 48 -10.56 13.52 1.97
N ALA A 49 -10.62 14.55 1.13
CA ALA A 49 -11.61 14.62 0.05
C ALA A 49 -11.44 13.48 -0.98
N ILE A 50 -10.21 13.14 -1.32
CA ILE A 50 -9.88 12.02 -2.22
C ILE A 50 -10.33 10.69 -1.61
N GLN A 51 -9.98 10.43 -0.35
CA GLN A 51 -10.30 9.17 0.34
C GLN A 51 -11.81 8.98 0.54
N GLU A 52 -12.55 10.06 0.81
CA GLU A 52 -14.01 10.03 0.95
C GLU A 52 -14.76 9.93 -0.40
N SER A 53 -14.08 10.19 -1.52
CA SER A 53 -14.69 10.19 -2.86
C SER A 53 -14.16 9.06 -3.75
N LEU A 54 -12.92 9.19 -4.25
CA LEU A 54 -12.32 8.27 -5.22
C LEU A 54 -11.66 7.06 -4.55
N GLY A 55 -11.11 7.23 -3.34
CA GLY A 55 -10.42 6.18 -2.58
C GLY A 55 -8.98 5.87 -3.02
N PHE A 56 -8.47 6.46 -4.12
CA PHE A 56 -7.11 6.24 -4.60
C PHE A 56 -6.48 7.52 -5.20
N PHE A 57 -5.14 7.58 -5.21
CA PHE A 57 -4.33 8.68 -5.73
C PHE A 57 -2.89 8.22 -5.99
N VAL A 58 -2.14 9.03 -6.74
CA VAL A 58 -0.70 8.86 -6.96
C VAL A 58 0.04 10.00 -6.25
N ILE A 59 1.25 9.73 -5.74
CA ILE A 59 2.13 10.76 -5.20
C ILE A 59 3.40 10.93 -6.04
N VAL A 60 3.92 12.15 -6.08
CA VAL A 60 5.21 12.49 -6.68
C VAL A 60 6.08 13.25 -5.69
N ASN A 61 7.39 13.32 -5.95
CA ASN A 61 8.37 13.94 -5.05
C ASN A 61 8.38 13.34 -3.63
N HIS A 62 8.13 12.02 -3.53
CA HIS A 62 8.13 11.26 -2.28
C HIS A 62 9.53 10.97 -1.72
N GLY A 63 10.60 11.37 -2.42
CA GLY A 63 11.98 11.25 -1.96
C GLY A 63 12.61 9.86 -2.10
N VAL A 64 11.97 8.93 -2.83
CA VAL A 64 12.59 7.65 -3.20
C VAL A 64 13.20 7.82 -4.59
N GLU A 65 14.50 7.58 -4.69
CA GLU A 65 15.26 7.70 -5.94
C GLU A 65 14.73 6.76 -7.02
N GLN A 66 14.58 7.25 -8.25
CA GLN A 66 14.09 6.44 -9.37
C GLN A 66 14.98 5.21 -9.62
N SER A 67 16.30 5.36 -9.47
CA SER A 67 17.24 4.24 -9.62
C SER A 67 17.01 3.11 -8.61
N LEU A 68 16.58 3.42 -7.39
CA LEU A 68 16.24 2.43 -6.38
C LEU A 68 14.94 1.70 -6.73
N ILE A 69 13.95 2.42 -7.27
CA ILE A 69 12.70 1.83 -7.76
C ILE A 69 13.01 0.87 -8.91
N ASP A 70 13.76 1.33 -9.92
CA ASP A 70 14.12 0.53 -11.09
C ASP A 70 14.88 -0.74 -10.67
N HIS A 71 15.88 -0.58 -9.79
CA HIS A 71 16.64 -1.73 -9.27
C HIS A 71 15.75 -2.70 -8.48
N SER A 72 14.76 -2.22 -7.72
CA SER A 72 13.82 -3.10 -7.01
C SER A 72 13.00 -3.96 -7.97
N PHE A 73 12.56 -3.43 -9.12
CA PHE A 73 11.86 -4.20 -10.15
C PHE A 73 12.76 -5.26 -10.77
N GLU A 74 14.05 -4.95 -11.01
CA GLU A 74 15.01 -5.92 -11.51
C GLU A 74 15.24 -7.09 -10.54
N GLU A 75 15.40 -6.81 -9.25
CA GLU A 75 15.60 -7.85 -8.23
C GLU A 75 14.34 -8.70 -8.02
N VAL A 76 13.14 -8.08 -8.05
CA VAL A 76 11.87 -8.81 -8.02
C VAL A 76 11.75 -9.76 -9.23
N ALA A 77 12.12 -9.30 -10.44
CA ALA A 77 12.10 -10.15 -11.62
C ALA A 77 13.07 -11.34 -11.49
N LYS A 78 14.28 -11.14 -10.95
CA LYS A 78 15.25 -12.21 -10.69
C LYS A 78 14.73 -13.22 -9.65
N LEU A 79 14.09 -12.74 -8.59
CA LEU A 79 13.49 -13.57 -7.55
C LEU A 79 12.42 -14.51 -8.13
N PHE A 80 11.49 -13.97 -8.92
CA PHE A 80 10.42 -14.79 -9.49
C PHE A 80 10.85 -15.69 -10.65
N ALA A 81 11.98 -15.39 -11.29
CA ALA A 81 12.64 -16.27 -12.26
C ALA A 81 13.30 -17.51 -11.62
N LEU A 82 13.41 -17.57 -10.29
CA LEU A 82 13.92 -18.77 -9.62
C LEU A 82 12.99 -19.98 -9.86
N PRO A 83 13.55 -21.21 -9.93
CA PRO A 83 12.75 -22.43 -10.02
C PRO A 83 11.72 -22.54 -8.89
N LEU A 84 10.55 -23.10 -9.21
CA LEU A 84 9.44 -23.22 -8.26
C LEU A 84 9.84 -23.97 -6.99
N ASP A 85 10.64 -25.04 -7.10
CA ASP A 85 11.11 -25.81 -5.93
C ASP A 85 11.99 -24.98 -4.99
N ILE A 86 12.69 -23.97 -5.51
CA ILE A 86 13.44 -23.02 -4.71
C ILE A 86 12.49 -22.05 -4.00
N LYS A 87 11.53 -21.45 -4.74
CA LYS A 87 10.54 -20.51 -4.17
C LYS A 87 9.69 -21.17 -3.08
N MET A 88 9.27 -22.41 -3.30
CA MET A 88 8.47 -23.20 -2.35
C MET A 88 9.16 -23.49 -1.02
N LYS A 89 10.50 -23.45 -0.94
CA LYS A 89 11.22 -23.54 0.36
C LYS A 89 10.90 -22.39 1.30
N TYR A 90 10.42 -21.27 0.75
CA TYR A 90 10.06 -20.06 1.47
C TYR A 90 8.55 -19.85 1.50
N GLN A 91 7.72 -20.88 1.26
CA GLN A 91 6.27 -20.71 1.26
C GLN A 91 5.78 -20.05 2.57
N VAL A 92 4.87 -19.09 2.44
CA VAL A 92 4.30 -18.38 3.59
C VAL A 92 3.75 -19.34 4.65
N GLY A 93 4.16 -19.09 5.89
CA GLY A 93 3.66 -19.80 7.07
C GLY A 93 2.80 -18.92 7.98
N TYR A 94 2.79 -19.25 9.28
CA TYR A 94 2.02 -18.53 10.30
C TYR A 94 2.29 -17.02 10.34
N HIS A 95 3.52 -16.59 10.04
CA HIS A 95 3.90 -15.18 10.04
C HIS A 95 3.61 -14.45 8.73
N HIS A 96 3.12 -15.12 7.69
CA HIS A 96 2.84 -14.49 6.38
C HIS A 96 4.07 -13.77 5.81
N ILE A 97 5.24 -14.40 5.93
CA ILE A 97 6.51 -13.96 5.36
C ILE A 97 6.93 -15.03 4.37
N GLY A 98 7.33 -14.63 3.16
CA GLY A 98 7.79 -15.54 2.11
C GLY A 98 6.89 -15.66 0.89
N TYR A 99 7.09 -16.73 0.13
CA TYR A 99 6.47 -17.01 -1.16
C TYR A 99 5.00 -17.41 -1.04
N ILE A 100 4.15 -16.78 -1.86
CA ILE A 100 2.73 -17.08 -2.03
C ILE A 100 2.59 -17.68 -3.44
N PRO A 101 2.31 -19.00 -3.55
CA PRO A 101 2.19 -19.64 -4.86
C PRO A 101 0.96 -19.13 -5.63
N ASP A 102 0.95 -19.38 -6.93
CA ASP A 102 -0.25 -19.13 -7.73
C ASP A 102 -1.45 -19.90 -7.16
N ARG A 103 -2.62 -19.29 -7.28
CA ARG A 103 -3.89 -19.84 -6.78
C ARG A 103 -3.93 -20.07 -5.27
N ALA A 104 -3.06 -19.41 -4.51
CA ALA A 104 -3.06 -19.50 -3.04
C ALA A 104 -4.23 -18.76 -2.38
N SER A 105 -4.83 -17.77 -3.06
CA SER A 105 -5.93 -16.96 -2.52
C SER A 105 -7.13 -16.90 -3.46
N MET A 106 -8.30 -16.72 -2.87
CA MET A 106 -9.55 -16.34 -3.54
C MET A 106 -10.10 -15.12 -2.81
N VAL A 107 -10.20 -13.99 -3.50
CA VAL A 107 -10.81 -12.78 -2.92
C VAL A 107 -12.31 -12.97 -2.86
N ARG A 108 -12.88 -12.93 -1.64
CA ARG A 108 -14.32 -12.90 -1.42
C ARG A 108 -14.69 -11.54 -0.86
N PRO A 109 -15.40 -10.68 -1.59
CA PRO A 109 -15.90 -9.46 -1.00
C PRO A 109 -16.89 -9.82 0.12
N HIS A 110 -16.82 -9.06 1.22
CA HIS A 110 -17.74 -9.23 2.36
C HIS A 110 -19.06 -8.45 2.16
N ASP A 111 -19.14 -7.61 1.13
CA ASP A 111 -20.24 -6.67 0.98
C ASP A 111 -21.45 -7.34 0.32
N SER A 112 -22.56 -7.37 1.07
CA SER A 112 -23.87 -7.84 0.64
C SER A 112 -24.53 -6.93 -0.41
N ALA A 113 -23.96 -5.76 -0.69
CA ALA A 113 -24.41 -4.86 -1.74
C ALA A 113 -23.93 -5.26 -3.15
N ILE A 114 -22.99 -6.20 -3.25
CA ILE A 114 -22.53 -6.78 -4.50
C ILE A 114 -23.41 -8.02 -4.72
N ASP A 115 -24.40 -7.86 -5.60
CA ASP A 115 -25.41 -8.82 -6.09
C ASP A 115 -25.30 -10.28 -5.61
N GLU A 116 -26.42 -10.89 -5.19
CA GLU A 116 -26.52 -12.24 -4.57
C GLU A 116 -25.84 -13.37 -5.39
N ASP A 117 -25.49 -13.09 -6.65
CA ASP A 117 -24.83 -13.98 -7.61
C ASP A 117 -23.29 -13.80 -7.74
N HIS A 118 -22.63 -12.99 -6.90
CA HIS A 118 -21.16 -12.84 -6.91
C HIS A 118 -20.41 -13.95 -6.16
N ASP A 119 -20.56 -15.20 -6.61
CA ASP A 119 -19.67 -16.29 -6.17
C ASP A 119 -18.34 -16.22 -6.93
N ASN A 120 -17.36 -15.50 -6.36
CA ASN A 120 -15.99 -15.62 -6.84
C ASN A 120 -15.43 -17.01 -6.48
N THR A 121 -15.48 -17.90 -7.47
CA THR A 121 -14.93 -19.26 -7.42
C THR A 121 -13.51 -19.35 -7.98
N SER A 122 -12.97 -18.24 -8.51
CA SER A 122 -11.67 -18.22 -9.17
C SER A 122 -10.57 -17.82 -8.20
N ALA A 123 -9.51 -18.62 -8.17
CA ALA A 123 -8.29 -18.30 -7.43
C ALA A 123 -7.42 -17.30 -8.18
N ASP A 124 -6.71 -16.46 -7.43
CA ASP A 124 -5.78 -15.49 -7.98
C ASP A 124 -4.69 -16.20 -8.77
N ILE A 125 -4.45 -15.76 -10.00
CA ILE A 125 -3.41 -16.35 -10.87
C ILE A 125 -2.03 -15.72 -10.67
N ASN A 126 -1.93 -14.76 -9.74
CA ASN A 126 -0.65 -14.15 -9.38
C ASN A 126 0.10 -15.05 -8.40
N GLU A 127 1.42 -14.99 -8.47
CA GLU A 127 2.30 -15.38 -7.37
C GLU A 127 2.76 -14.12 -6.64
N GLY A 128 3.13 -14.25 -5.36
CA GLY A 128 3.53 -13.14 -4.53
C GLY A 128 4.69 -13.49 -3.61
N TRP A 129 5.32 -12.47 -3.05
CA TRP A 129 6.29 -12.63 -1.98
C TRP A 129 6.03 -11.58 -0.92
N ALA A 130 5.68 -12.01 0.28
CA ALA A 130 5.40 -11.15 1.40
C ALA A 130 6.70 -10.84 2.15
N PHE A 131 7.12 -9.57 2.10
CA PHE A 131 8.18 -9.03 2.93
C PHE A 131 7.58 -8.33 4.14
N MET A 132 8.16 -8.55 5.31
CA MET A 132 7.80 -7.86 6.54
C MET A 132 9.06 -7.18 7.10
N ARG A 133 8.88 -6.32 8.10
CA ARG A 133 10.02 -5.75 8.82
C ARG A 133 10.90 -6.86 9.39
N GLU A 134 12.16 -6.88 8.98
CA GLU A 134 13.24 -7.71 9.52
C GLU A 134 13.33 -7.56 11.06
N ARG A 135 13.51 -8.68 11.75
CA ARG A 135 13.63 -8.74 13.21
C ARG A 135 14.73 -9.70 13.61
N ASN A 136 15.33 -9.40 14.75
CA ASN A 136 16.30 -10.29 15.38
C ASN A 136 15.58 -11.32 16.26
N SER A 137 16.25 -12.43 16.54
CA SER A 137 15.73 -13.51 17.40
C SER A 137 15.44 -13.09 18.84
N ASP A 138 16.00 -11.96 19.29
CA ASP A 138 15.79 -11.39 20.62
C ASP A 138 14.66 -10.34 20.69
N ASP A 139 13.99 -10.02 19.57
CA ASP A 139 12.81 -9.13 19.59
C ASP A 139 11.71 -9.77 20.48
N PRO A 140 11.17 -9.06 21.48
CA PRO A 140 10.13 -9.59 22.37
C PRO A 140 8.90 -10.15 21.62
N LYS A 141 8.58 -9.61 20.44
CA LYS A 141 7.46 -10.08 19.60
C LYS A 141 7.79 -11.35 18.83
N VAL A 142 9.05 -11.56 18.47
CA VAL A 142 9.54 -12.84 17.90
C VAL A 142 9.48 -13.91 18.99
N ILE A 143 10.03 -13.63 20.17
CA ILE A 143 10.01 -14.57 21.32
C ILE A 143 8.58 -14.93 21.72
N ALA A 144 7.67 -13.94 21.75
CA ALA A 144 6.27 -14.16 22.06
C ALA A 144 5.44 -14.77 20.90
N ASN A 145 6.08 -15.13 19.78
CA ASN A 145 5.44 -15.69 18.59
C ASN A 145 4.23 -14.89 18.10
N VAL A 146 4.32 -13.56 18.12
CA VAL A 146 3.24 -12.68 17.69
C VAL A 146 3.04 -12.81 16.18
N ARG A 147 1.79 -13.00 15.74
CA ARG A 147 1.45 -13.12 14.31
C ARG A 147 2.02 -11.95 13.50
N HIS A 148 2.62 -12.27 12.35
CA HIS A 148 3.33 -11.32 11.46
C HIS A 148 4.56 -10.63 12.07
N ARG A 149 5.16 -11.21 13.12
CA ARG A 149 6.39 -10.73 13.77
C ARG A 149 7.48 -11.82 13.80
N GLY A 150 7.51 -12.67 12.79
CA GLY A 150 8.53 -13.72 12.65
C GLY A 150 9.90 -13.17 12.28
N LEU A 151 10.86 -14.10 12.19
CA LEU A 151 12.14 -13.89 11.52
C LEU A 151 11.93 -13.87 9.99
#